data_AF-A0A8T4RC74-F1
#
_entry.id   AF-A0A8T4RC74-F1
#
_cell.length_a   1.000
_cell.length_b   1.000
_cell.length_c   1.000
_cell.angle_alpha   90.00
_cell.angle_beta   90.00
_cell.angle_gamma   90.00
#
_symmetry.space_group_name_H-M   'P 1'
#
loop_
_entity.id
_entity.type
_entity.pdbx_description
1 polymer ?
#
loop_
_entity_poly.entity_id
_entity_poly.type
_entity_poly.pdbx_seq_one_letter_code
_entity_poly.pdbx_strand_id
1 'polypeptide(L)'
;MNTQKYGEKGTTSSVNEVSRMSEASRVNNAGELNNSPANRAGAIISNSSKERHGNMPERKFRAGAISATIWLNKGQSKNGLETEYKTVSLERCYTDKEGKWQNTTTMRVNDLPRASVALQKAYEYLVLQEQELFKENY
;
A
#
# COMPACT_ATOMS: atom_id res chain seq x y z
N MET A 1 3.63 -36.09 -49.76
CA MET A 1 4.05 -37.06 -48.72
C MET A 1 3.89 -36.42 -47.35
N ASN A 2 3.49 -37.24 -46.38
CA ASN A 2 3.18 -37.01 -44.97
C ASN A 2 1.79 -36.50 -44.55
N THR A 3 1.24 -37.31 -43.64
CA THR A 3 -0.11 -37.47 -43.12
C THR A 3 -0.15 -37.01 -41.67
N GLN A 4 -1.23 -36.37 -41.23
CA GLN A 4 -1.78 -36.57 -39.89
C GLN A 4 -3.23 -36.10 -39.81
N LYS A 5 -4.12 -37.06 -39.52
CA LYS A 5 -5.55 -36.89 -39.24
C LYS A 5 -5.74 -36.89 -37.72
N TYR A 6 -6.46 -35.89 -37.20
CA TYR A 6 -6.93 -35.82 -35.82
C TYR A 6 -8.39 -36.31 -35.73
N GLY A 7 -8.69 -37.09 -34.70
CA GLY A 7 -10.01 -37.56 -34.22
C GLY A 7 -9.73 -38.55 -33.07
N GLU A 8 -10.54 -38.72 -32.02
CA GLU A 8 -11.87 -38.28 -31.64
C GLU A 8 -12.08 -38.51 -30.12
N LYS A 9 -13.29 -38.19 -29.64
CA LYS A 9 -13.79 -37.99 -28.28
C LYS A 9 -13.87 -39.23 -27.38
N GLY A 10 -14.04 -39.03 -26.06
CA GLY A 10 -14.55 -40.05 -25.12
C GLY A 10 -14.66 -39.58 -23.66
N THR A 11 -15.69 -40.04 -22.96
CA THR A 11 -16.36 -39.42 -21.79
C THR A 11 -16.19 -40.24 -20.49
N THR A 12 -16.52 -39.61 -19.34
CA THR A 12 -17.06 -40.14 -18.06
C THR A 12 -16.19 -40.85 -16.99
N SER A 13 -16.14 -40.19 -15.81
CA SER A 13 -16.29 -40.63 -14.40
C SER A 13 -15.89 -42.04 -13.93
N SER A 14 -15.12 -42.10 -12.83
CA SER A 14 -15.41 -42.95 -11.66
C SER A 14 -14.58 -42.56 -10.44
N VAL A 15 -15.28 -42.40 -9.33
CA VAL A 15 -14.79 -42.43 -7.93
C VAL A 15 -14.15 -43.78 -7.60
N ASN A 16 -13.19 -43.78 -6.66
CA ASN A 16 -12.87 -44.83 -5.68
C ASN A 16 -11.44 -44.63 -5.14
N GLU A 17 -11.05 -45.04 -3.94
CA GLU A 17 -11.68 -45.47 -2.70
C GLU A 17 -10.49 -45.77 -1.77
N VAL A 18 -10.76 -45.64 -0.48
CA VAL A 18 -9.92 -45.74 0.72
C VAL A 18 -8.68 -46.66 0.75
N SER A 19 -7.72 -46.13 1.51
CA SER A 19 -6.59 -46.77 2.20
C SER A 19 -6.79 -48.24 2.59
N ARG A 20 -5.78 -49.05 2.26
CA ARG A 20 -5.42 -50.28 2.99
C ARG A 20 -4.11 -50.03 3.74
N MET A 21 -4.15 -50.16 5.06
CA MET A 21 -2.96 -50.28 5.91
C MET A 21 -2.52 -51.75 5.98
N SER A 22 -1.21 -52.01 5.97
CA SER A 22 -0.62 -53.22 6.58
C SER A 22 0.86 -53.00 6.92
N GLU A 23 1.20 -53.41 8.14
CA GLU A 23 2.50 -53.86 8.68
C GLU A 23 3.76 -52.97 8.62
N ALA A 24 4.00 -52.29 9.75
CA ALA A 24 5.20 -52.36 10.59
C ALA A 24 6.59 -52.67 9.99
N SER A 25 7.53 -51.73 10.15
CA SER A 25 8.76 -51.91 10.95
C SER A 25 9.78 -50.79 10.71
N ARG A 26 10.06 -50.00 11.77
CA ARG A 26 11.40 -49.71 12.33
C ARG A 26 11.32 -48.49 13.25
N VAL A 27 11.38 -48.80 14.55
CA VAL A 27 11.74 -47.88 15.63
C VAL A 27 13.03 -47.11 15.30
N ASN A 28 13.11 -45.84 15.70
CA ASN A 28 14.19 -45.30 16.55
C ASN A 28 13.95 -43.83 16.94
N ASN A 29 13.59 -43.66 18.21
CA ASN A 29 14.20 -42.79 19.21
C ASN A 29 14.05 -41.24 19.14
N ALA A 30 13.71 -40.72 20.32
CA ALA A 30 13.81 -39.35 20.85
C ALA A 30 12.79 -38.30 20.35
N GLY A 31 11.75 -38.03 21.17
CA GLY A 31 11.05 -36.75 21.07
C GLY A 31 9.62 -36.58 21.59
N GLU A 32 9.05 -37.49 22.39
CA GLU A 32 7.90 -37.11 23.25
C GLU A 32 8.53 -36.67 24.59
N LEU A 33 8.41 -35.42 25.02
CA LEU A 33 7.24 -34.78 25.60
C LEU A 33 7.47 -33.27 25.56
N ASN A 34 6.43 -32.45 25.33
CA ASN A 34 6.20 -31.11 25.90
C ASN A 34 5.06 -30.34 25.18
N ASN A 35 3.93 -31.00 24.88
CA ASN A 35 2.69 -30.29 24.57
C ASN A 35 1.82 -30.23 25.84
N SER A 36 2.19 -29.35 26.76
CA SER A 36 1.41 -29.02 27.95
C SER A 36 0.88 -27.58 27.83
N PRO A 37 -0.38 -27.29 28.20
CA PRO A 37 -1.04 -26.00 27.97
C PRO A 37 -0.50 -24.83 28.81
N ALA A 38 0.56 -25.04 29.59
CA ALA A 38 1.23 -24.03 30.42
C ALA A 38 2.15 -23.06 29.65
N ASN A 39 2.43 -23.29 28.35
CA ASN A 39 3.28 -22.40 27.55
C ASN A 39 2.53 -21.21 26.91
N ARG A 40 1.33 -20.87 27.41
CA ARG A 40 0.53 -19.72 26.94
C ARG A 40 0.75 -18.42 27.72
N ALA A 41 1.65 -18.37 28.71
CA ALA A 41 1.74 -17.26 29.65
C ALA A 41 3.12 -16.55 29.72
N GLY A 42 3.91 -16.56 28.64
CA GLY A 42 5.30 -16.07 28.73
C GLY A 42 5.94 -15.44 27.50
N ALA A 43 5.19 -15.10 26.44
CA ALA A 43 5.72 -14.34 25.33
C ALA A 43 4.88 -13.07 25.12
N ILE A 44 5.14 -12.06 25.95
CA ILE A 44 4.85 -10.67 25.58
C ILE A 44 5.78 -10.37 24.40
N ILE A 45 5.28 -10.59 23.19
CA ILE A 45 5.86 -10.05 21.97
C ILE A 45 5.63 -8.55 22.05
N SER A 46 6.58 -7.83 22.64
CA SER A 46 6.70 -6.38 22.49
C SER A 46 7.22 -6.07 21.08
N ASN A 47 6.48 -6.52 20.07
CA ASN A 47 6.57 -5.86 18.78
C ASN A 47 5.87 -4.53 18.98
N SER A 48 6.66 -3.52 19.34
CA SER A 48 6.30 -2.13 19.16
C SER A 48 5.97 -1.94 17.67
N SER A 49 4.70 -2.17 17.33
CA SER A 49 4.10 -1.62 16.13
C SER A 49 4.21 -0.12 16.32
N LYS A 50 5.33 0.44 15.86
CA LYS A 50 5.49 1.87 15.66
C LYS A 50 4.42 2.21 14.64
N GLU A 51 3.23 2.49 15.14
CA GLU A 51 2.05 2.92 14.40
C GLU A 51 2.56 3.98 13.43
N ARG A 52 2.69 3.61 12.15
CA ARG A 52 3.01 4.57 11.11
C ARG A 52 1.75 5.39 10.96
N HIS A 53 1.58 6.37 11.84
CA HIS A 53 0.64 7.45 11.63
C HIS A 53 1.01 8.01 10.26
N GLY A 54 0.19 7.67 9.26
CA GLY A 54 0.42 8.13 7.90
C GLY A 54 0.50 9.65 7.92
N ASN A 55 1.40 10.23 7.13
CA ASN A 55 1.54 11.67 7.05
C ASN A 55 0.17 12.26 6.71
N MET A 56 -0.38 13.10 7.58
CA MET A 56 -1.68 13.71 7.35
C MET A 56 -1.52 14.80 6.29
N PRO A 57 -2.46 14.91 5.33
CA PRO A 57 -2.44 16.01 4.38
C PRO A 57 -2.70 17.31 5.14
N GLU A 58 -1.79 18.27 5.04
CA GLU A 58 -1.89 19.59 5.67
C GLU A 58 -2.97 20.41 4.98
N ARG A 59 -3.02 20.38 3.64
CA ARG A 59 -3.98 21.14 2.84
C ARG A 59 -4.21 20.51 1.47
N LYS A 60 -5.42 20.65 0.92
CA LYS A 60 -5.74 20.23 -0.46
C LYS A 60 -6.42 21.37 -1.23
N PHE A 61 -5.87 21.73 -2.38
CA PHE A 61 -6.44 22.67 -3.34
C PHE A 61 -7.01 21.91 -4.54
N ARG A 62 -8.17 22.33 -5.05
CA ARG A 62 -8.83 21.69 -6.19
C ARG A 62 -9.18 22.69 -7.28
N ALA A 63 -8.98 22.29 -8.53
CA ALA A 63 -9.41 22.99 -9.73
C ALA A 63 -10.06 21.98 -10.68
N GLY A 64 -11.37 21.76 -10.50
CA GLY A 64 -12.10 20.71 -11.21
C GLY A 64 -11.56 19.33 -10.88
N ALA A 65 -11.17 18.59 -11.91
CA ALA A 65 -10.57 17.25 -11.79
C ALA A 65 -9.15 17.26 -11.20
N ILE A 66 -8.48 18.41 -11.12
CA ILE A 66 -7.10 18.51 -10.64
C ILE A 66 -7.07 18.85 -9.16
N SER A 67 -6.16 18.20 -8.43
CA SER A 67 -5.93 18.43 -7.01
C SER A 67 -4.45 18.57 -6.70
N ALA A 68 -4.07 19.61 -5.94
CA ALA A 68 -2.75 19.73 -5.32
C ALA A 68 -2.88 19.51 -3.81
N THR A 69 -2.16 18.52 -3.26
CA THR A 69 -2.19 18.16 -1.84
C THR A 69 -0.83 18.43 -1.22
N ILE A 70 -0.82 19.20 -0.14
CA ILE A 70 0.38 19.49 0.67
C ILE A 70 0.46 18.47 1.80
N TRP A 71 1.63 17.90 1.99
CA TRP A 71 1.91 16.90 3.02
C TRP A 71 3.01 17.41 3.95
N LEU A 72 2.83 17.25 5.26
CA LEU A 72 3.89 17.43 6.24
C LEU A 72 4.55 16.08 6.49
N ASN A 73 5.80 15.93 6.08
CA ASN A 73 6.56 14.70 6.24
C ASN A 73 7.59 14.87 7.35
N LYS A 74 7.83 13.80 8.10
CA LYS A 74 8.91 13.72 9.07
C LYS A 74 10.06 12.90 8.48
N GLY A 75 11.28 13.36 8.69
CA GLY A 75 12.51 12.72 8.26
C GLY A 75 13.59 12.83 9.32
N GLN A 76 14.73 12.22 9.04
CA GLN A 76 15.92 12.36 9.87
C GLN A 76 17.02 13.06 9.07
N SER A 77 17.63 14.06 9.69
CA SER A 77 18.85 14.69 9.17
C SER A 77 20.02 13.70 9.23
N LYS A 78 21.10 13.98 8.49
CA LYS A 78 22.34 13.19 8.51
C LYS A 78 22.92 13.00 9.92
N ASN A 79 22.57 13.90 10.84
CA ASN A 79 23.01 13.90 12.23
C ASN A 79 22.03 13.19 13.19
N GLY A 80 20.99 12.53 12.67
CA GLY A 80 19.97 11.85 13.47
C GLY A 80 18.90 12.75 14.11
N LEU A 81 18.96 14.06 13.86
CA LEU A 81 17.93 15.01 14.31
C LEU A 81 16.64 14.83 13.50
N GLU A 82 15.49 14.87 14.17
CA GLU A 82 14.19 14.87 13.53
C GLU A 82 14.01 16.19 12.75
N THR A 83 13.54 16.09 11.51
CA THR A 83 13.32 17.23 10.63
C THR A 83 11.97 17.07 9.95
N GLU A 84 11.22 18.16 9.86
CA GLU A 84 9.95 18.17 9.16
C GLU A 84 10.10 18.93 7.83
N TYR A 85 9.48 18.42 6.77
CA TYR A 85 9.52 19.05 5.45
C TYR A 85 8.20 18.85 4.72
N LYS A 86 7.80 19.86 3.94
CA LYS A 86 6.56 19.85 3.19
C LYS A 86 6.78 19.34 1.77
N THR A 87 5.86 18.54 1.26
CA THR A 87 5.83 18.11 -0.16
C THR A 87 4.47 18.39 -0.77
N VAL A 88 4.42 18.52 -2.11
CA VAL A 88 3.18 18.74 -2.84
C VAL A 88 2.95 17.62 -3.85
N SER A 89 1.79 16.97 -3.79
CA SER A 89 1.35 15.97 -4.77
C SER A 89 0.28 16.56 -5.68
N LEU A 90 0.45 16.40 -7.00
CA LEU A 90 -0.52 16.85 -8.00
C LEU A 90 -1.19 15.64 -8.65
N GLU A 91 -2.51 15.59 -8.62
CA GLU A 91 -3.31 14.47 -9.10
C GLU A 91 -4.48 14.94 -9.96
N ARG A 92 -4.88 14.09 -10.91
CA ARG A 92 -6.09 14.22 -11.70
C ARG A 92 -7.04 13.09 -11.37
N CYS A 93 -8.26 13.43 -10.96
CA CYS A 93 -9.37 12.51 -10.76
C CYS A 93 -10.13 12.29 -12.07
N TYR A 94 -10.46 11.05 -12.40
CA TYR A 94 -11.27 10.70 -13.56
C TYR A 94 -12.09 9.45 -13.29
N THR A 95 -13.16 9.27 -14.05
CA THR A 95 -13.96 8.05 -14.00
C THR A 95 -13.47 7.10 -15.08
N ASP A 96 -13.22 5.83 -14.72
CA ASP A 96 -12.90 4.79 -15.69
C ASP A 96 -14.15 4.28 -16.42
N LYS A 97 -13.96 3.30 -17.31
CA LYS A 97 -15.05 2.72 -18.12
C LYS A 97 -16.09 1.97 -17.27
N GLU A 98 -15.73 1.57 -16.05
CA GLU A 98 -16.61 0.87 -15.11
C GLU A 98 -17.35 1.84 -14.18
N GLY A 99 -17.16 3.15 -14.35
CA GLY A 99 -17.78 4.15 -13.49
C GLY A 99 -17.03 4.39 -12.18
N LYS A 100 -15.84 3.81 -11.98
CA LYS A 100 -15.06 3.98 -10.74
C LYS A 100 -14.18 5.21 -10.84
N TRP A 101 -14.14 5.97 -9.76
CA TRP A 101 -13.23 7.12 -9.63
C TRP A 101 -11.80 6.64 -9.43
N GLN A 102 -10.89 7.20 -10.22
CA GLN A 102 -9.47 6.90 -10.23
C GLN A 102 -8.67 8.20 -10.17
N ASN A 103 -7.48 8.13 -9.59
CA ASN A 103 -6.51 9.22 -9.59
C ASN A 103 -5.30 8.86 -10.44
N THR A 104 -4.69 9.86 -11.08
CA THR A 104 -3.44 9.70 -11.81
C THR A 104 -2.59 10.97 -11.72
N THR A 105 -1.28 10.80 -11.80
CA THR A 105 -0.33 11.93 -11.89
C THR A 105 -0.09 12.38 -13.32
N THR A 106 -0.66 11.69 -14.32
CA THR A 106 -0.52 12.03 -15.73
C THR A 106 -1.57 13.07 -16.16
N MET A 107 -1.06 14.19 -16.68
CA MET A 107 -1.84 15.35 -17.09
C MET A 107 -1.99 15.41 -18.61
N ARG A 108 -3.15 15.85 -19.09
CA ARG A 108 -3.41 16.21 -20.49
C ARG A 108 -3.17 17.70 -20.68
N VAL A 109 -3.09 18.15 -21.93
CA VAL A 109 -2.90 19.58 -22.27
C VAL A 109 -3.97 20.47 -21.61
N ASN A 110 -5.22 20.03 -21.61
CA ASN A 110 -6.34 20.78 -21.02
C ASN A 110 -6.32 20.81 -19.48
N ASP A 111 -5.52 19.94 -18.85
CA ASP A 111 -5.37 19.91 -17.39
C ASP A 111 -4.34 20.95 -16.93
N LEU A 112 -3.41 21.37 -17.80
CA LEU A 112 -2.30 22.25 -17.45
C LEU A 112 -2.72 23.61 -16.88
N PRO A 113 -3.74 24.31 -17.44
CA PRO A 113 -4.19 25.58 -16.85
C PRO A 113 -4.75 25.38 -15.43
N ARG A 114 -5.46 24.28 -15.19
CA ARG A 114 -6.03 23.95 -13.87
C ARG A 114 -4.94 23.53 -12.87
N ALA A 115 -3.95 22.77 -13.33
CA ALA A 115 -2.78 22.43 -12.56
C ALA A 115 -2.00 23.68 -12.12
N SER A 116 -1.80 24.64 -13.03
CA SER A 116 -1.15 25.92 -12.73
C SER A 116 -1.88 26.67 -11.60
N VAL A 117 -3.21 26.80 -11.68
CA VAL A 117 -3.98 27.46 -10.61
C VAL A 117 -3.89 26.72 -9.28
N ALA A 118 -4.00 25.38 -9.28
CA ALA A 118 -3.92 24.57 -8.07
C ALA A 118 -2.53 24.67 -7.41
N LEU A 119 -1.45 24.61 -8.22
CA LEU A 119 -0.08 24.76 -7.76
C LEU A 119 0.21 26.19 -7.25
N GLN A 120 -0.30 27.21 -7.95
CA GLN A 120 -0.16 28.60 -7.52
C GLN A 120 -0.76 28.80 -6.12
N LYS A 121 -1.94 28.23 -5.85
CA LYS A 121 -2.57 28.30 -4.52
C LYS A 121 -1.81 27.50 -3.46
N ALA A 122 -1.24 26.36 -3.83
CA ALA A 122 -0.37 25.61 -2.92
C ALA A 122 0.90 26.40 -2.56
N TYR A 123 1.52 27.03 -3.55
CA TYR A 123 2.70 27.87 -3.35
C TYR A 123 2.40 29.09 -2.47
N GLU A 124 1.33 29.83 -2.78
CA GLU A 124 0.86 30.96 -1.97
C GLU A 124 0.67 30.56 -0.50
N TYR A 125 0.03 29.41 -0.26
CA TYR A 125 -0.16 28.90 1.09
C TYR A 125 1.16 28.61 1.79
N LEU A 126 2.10 27.92 1.13
CA LEU A 126 3.39 27.58 1.74
C LEU A 126 4.20 28.83 2.11
N VAL A 127 4.33 29.76 1.17
CA VAL A 127 5.18 30.95 1.35
C VAL A 127 4.56 31.96 2.30
N LEU A 128 3.25 32.18 2.25
CA LEU A 128 2.60 33.14 3.16
C LEU A 128 2.49 32.60 4.59
N GLN A 129 2.33 31.28 4.78
CA GLN A 129 2.37 30.68 6.12
C GLN A 129 3.75 30.81 6.75
N GLU A 130 4.83 30.69 5.97
CA GLU A 130 6.18 30.97 6.47
C GLU A 130 6.30 32.40 6.99
N GLN A 131 5.71 33.39 6.31
CA GLN A 131 5.75 34.79 6.75
C GLN A 131 5.00 35.04 8.06
N GLU A 132 3.84 34.41 8.28
CA GLU A 132 3.08 34.56 9.53
C GLU A 132 3.85 33.98 10.73
N LEU A 133 4.56 32.85 10.57
CA LEU A 133 5.42 32.28 11.62
C LEU A 133 6.53 33.25 12.08
N PHE A 134 7.02 34.12 11.19
CA PHE A 134 8.04 35.11 11.56
C PHE A 134 7.46 36.35 12.26
N LYS A 135 6.17 36.65 12.08
CA LYS A 135 5.52 37.82 12.69
C LYS A 135 5.23 37.64 14.18
N GLU A 136 5.04 36.41 14.66
CA GLU A 136 4.75 36.14 16.07
C GLU A 136 5.99 36.24 16.99
N ASN A 137 7.18 36.50 16.44
CA ASN A 137 8.44 36.56 17.19
C ASN A 137 8.98 38.00 17.40
N TYR A 138 8.14 39.02 17.23
CA TYR A 138 8.45 40.44 17.51
C TYR A 138 7.28 41.10 18.24
#